data_AF-A0A829D4F4-F1
#
_entry.id   AF-A0A829D4F4-F1
#
_cell.length_a   1.000
_cell.length_b   1.000
_cell.length_c   1.000
_cell.angle_alpha   90.00
_cell.angle_beta   90.00
_cell.angle_gamma   90.00
#
_symmetry.space_group_name_H-M   'P 1'
#
loop_
_entity.id
_entity.type
_entity.pdbx_description
1 polymer ?
#
loop_
_entity_poly.entity_id
_entity_poly.type
_entity_poly.pdbx_seq_one_letter_code
_entity_poly.pdbx_strand_id
1 'polypeptide(L)'
;MKTMQTNCWDATGTIDATCVTASSAGQDGKLQKGTNPSFTNQTVNTTEYITIDNNTGLVWKTCHEGRSGATCTTGSDNLFNLATAITACNNLNAGTGYANRTNWRVPIISELETLANFDATANPRTFTAVFPGTLSNRYYWSSTPYLPTAGYTLVLNFGDAGTNATQTNIAGTYLRCVSP
;
A
#
# COMPACT_ATOMS: atom_id res chain seq x y z
N MET A 1 -9.38 8.35 7.72
CA MET A 1 -9.24 7.20 6.82
C MET A 1 -10.28 6.19 7.24
N LYS A 2 -11.07 5.65 6.30
CA LYS A 2 -11.97 4.53 6.58
C LYS A 2 -11.17 3.25 6.37
N THR A 3 -11.08 2.39 7.37
CA THR A 3 -10.32 1.12 7.36
C THR A 3 -10.96 0.03 6.50
N MET A 4 -12.07 0.37 5.84
CA MET A 4 -13.03 -0.53 5.19
C MET A 4 -13.77 -1.47 6.14
N GLN A 5 -13.42 -1.52 7.42
CA GLN A 5 -14.07 -2.37 8.42
C GLN A 5 -15.58 -2.13 8.46
N THR A 6 -16.38 -3.13 8.10
CA THR A 6 -17.86 -3.05 8.12
C THR A 6 -18.49 -3.84 9.25
N ASN A 7 -17.80 -4.88 9.72
CA ASN A 7 -18.23 -5.68 10.85
C ASN A 7 -17.85 -5.02 12.19
N CYS A 8 -18.59 -5.36 13.24
CA CYS A 8 -18.20 -5.08 14.63
C CYS A 8 -17.86 -6.38 15.36
N TRP A 9 -17.31 -6.27 16.57
CA TRP A 9 -17.01 -7.40 17.44
C TRP A 9 -17.67 -7.21 18.80
N ASP A 10 -18.19 -8.30 19.36
CA ASP A 10 -18.71 -8.29 20.72
C ASP A 10 -17.60 -8.40 21.78
N ALA A 11 -17.98 -8.33 23.06
CA ALA A 11 -17.04 -8.42 24.18
C ALA A 11 -16.28 -9.77 24.28
N THR A 12 -16.71 -10.79 23.52
CA THR A 12 -16.07 -12.12 23.46
C THR A 12 -15.19 -12.29 22.23
N GLY A 13 -15.11 -11.29 21.34
CA GLY A 13 -14.37 -11.35 20.09
C GLY A 13 -15.14 -12.01 18.93
N THR A 14 -16.45 -12.22 19.09
CA THR A 14 -17.31 -12.77 18.02
C THR A 14 -17.79 -11.64 17.11
N ILE A 15 -17.92 -11.93 15.81
CA ILE A 15 -18.41 -10.95 14.81
C ILE A 15 -19.87 -10.58 15.10
N ASP A 16 -20.12 -9.28 15.31
CA ASP A 16 -21.42 -8.62 15.27
C ASP A 16 -21.54 -7.89 13.92
N ALA A 17 -22.06 -8.59 12.90
CA ALA A 17 -22.25 -8.03 11.55
C ALA A 17 -23.32 -6.92 11.50
N THR A 18 -24.11 -6.74 12.57
CA THR A 18 -25.18 -5.74 12.63
C THR A 18 -24.75 -4.46 13.35
N CYS A 19 -23.62 -4.49 14.07
CA CYS A 19 -23.09 -3.36 14.84
C CYS A 19 -24.12 -2.71 15.78
N VAL A 20 -25.08 -3.49 16.31
CA VAL A 20 -26.14 -2.99 17.19
C VAL A 20 -25.80 -3.15 18.67
N THR A 21 -24.86 -4.03 19.00
CA THR A 21 -24.48 -4.31 20.40
C THR A 21 -23.89 -3.09 21.10
N ALA A 22 -24.00 -3.00 22.43
CA ALA A 22 -23.36 -1.91 23.18
C ALA A 22 -21.83 -1.92 23.02
N SER A 23 -21.22 -3.10 22.92
CA SER A 23 -19.78 -3.30 22.67
C SER A 23 -19.30 -2.71 21.35
N SER A 24 -20.17 -2.59 20.34
CA SER A 24 -19.85 -1.97 19.06
C SER A 24 -19.72 -0.43 19.12
N ALA A 25 -20.09 0.19 20.24
CA ALA A 25 -19.94 1.63 20.41
C ALA A 25 -18.47 2.06 20.29
N GLY A 26 -18.19 2.98 19.37
CA GLY A 26 -16.83 3.47 19.12
C GLY A 26 -15.99 2.61 18.17
N GLN A 27 -16.47 1.43 17.77
CA GLN A 27 -15.80 0.61 16.77
C GLN A 27 -15.95 1.22 15.37
N ASP A 28 -14.92 1.08 14.54
CA ASP A 28 -14.91 1.61 13.18
C ASP A 28 -15.96 0.96 12.28
N GLY A 29 -16.24 -0.34 12.47
CA GLY A 29 -17.37 -1.06 11.87
C GLY A 29 -18.71 -0.37 12.07
N LYS A 30 -18.96 0.17 13.26
CA LYS A 30 -20.20 0.90 13.57
C LYS A 30 -20.14 2.34 13.09
N LEU A 31 -19.01 3.00 13.31
CA LEU A 31 -18.87 4.43 13.05
C LEU A 31 -18.83 4.73 11.54
N GLN A 32 -18.29 3.82 10.73
CA GLN A 32 -18.12 3.96 9.28
C GLN A 32 -17.49 5.32 8.87
N LYS A 33 -16.74 5.96 9.78
CA LYS A 33 -16.22 7.32 9.59
C LYS A 33 -15.09 7.33 8.56
N GLY A 34 -15.16 8.26 7.62
CA GLY A 34 -14.20 8.43 6.53
C GLY A 34 -14.77 8.09 5.16
N THR A 35 -13.94 8.17 4.12
CA THR A 35 -14.33 7.90 2.73
C THR A 35 -13.96 6.47 2.35
N ASN A 36 -14.86 5.75 1.66
CA ASN A 36 -14.54 4.45 1.08
C ASN A 36 -13.36 4.60 0.11
N PRO A 37 -12.32 3.75 0.20
CA PRO A 37 -11.26 3.68 -0.81
C PRO A 37 -11.84 3.53 -2.22
N SER A 38 -11.30 4.29 -3.15
CA SER A 38 -11.77 4.36 -4.51
C SER A 38 -10.54 4.45 -5.41
N PHE A 39 -10.36 3.44 -6.26
CA PHE A 39 -9.18 3.32 -7.11
C PHE A 39 -9.59 3.13 -8.57
N THR A 40 -8.78 3.69 -9.47
CA THR A 40 -8.94 3.55 -10.92
C THR A 40 -7.64 3.02 -11.52
N ASN A 41 -7.65 1.82 -12.10
CA ASN A 41 -6.51 1.34 -12.89
C ASN A 41 -6.52 2.01 -14.27
N GLN A 42 -5.34 2.42 -14.72
CA GLN A 42 -5.15 3.00 -16.04
C GLN A 42 -3.87 2.45 -16.67
N THR A 43 -3.98 2.14 -17.96
CA THR A 43 -2.87 1.82 -18.84
C THR A 43 -2.60 3.05 -19.71
N VAL A 44 -1.48 3.75 -19.46
CA VAL A 44 -1.18 5.02 -20.14
C VAL A 44 -0.60 4.78 -21.53
N ASN A 45 0.16 3.70 -21.68
CA ASN A 45 0.60 3.13 -22.95
C ASN A 45 0.69 1.60 -22.80
N THR A 46 1.18 0.88 -23.79
CA THR A 46 1.21 -0.60 -23.78
C THR A 46 2.00 -1.23 -22.62
N THR A 47 2.84 -0.47 -21.92
CA THR A 47 3.77 -0.99 -20.89
C THR A 47 3.65 -0.34 -19.52
N GLU A 48 2.95 0.79 -19.42
CA GLU A 48 2.88 1.59 -18.20
C GLU A 48 1.50 1.53 -17.56
N TYR A 49 1.47 1.02 -16.32
CA TYR A 49 0.27 0.68 -15.59
C TYR A 49 0.28 1.43 -14.26
N ILE A 50 -0.72 2.29 -14.07
CA ILE A 50 -0.89 3.10 -12.87
C ILE A 50 -2.25 2.83 -12.21
N THR A 51 -2.31 3.08 -10.91
CA THR A 51 -3.53 3.04 -10.10
C THR A 51 -3.71 4.39 -9.46
N ILE A 52 -4.82 5.05 -9.76
CA ILE A 52 -5.16 6.37 -9.21
C ILE A 52 -5.99 6.14 -7.96
N ASP A 53 -5.57 6.71 -6.84
CA ASP A 53 -6.39 6.83 -5.64
C ASP A 53 -7.28 8.07 -5.79
N ASN A 54 -8.56 7.86 -6.07
CA ASN A 54 -9.51 8.92 -6.36
C ASN A 54 -9.82 9.80 -5.13
N ASN A 55 -9.47 9.35 -3.92
CA ASN A 55 -9.72 10.10 -2.69
C ASN A 55 -8.58 11.06 -2.35
N THR A 56 -7.34 10.65 -2.62
CA THR A 56 -6.14 11.43 -2.29
C THR A 56 -5.54 12.17 -3.49
N GLY A 57 -5.90 11.75 -4.71
CA GLY A 57 -5.28 12.20 -5.95
C GLY A 57 -3.93 11.54 -6.23
N LEU A 58 -3.42 10.72 -5.30
CA LEU A 58 -2.14 10.02 -5.48
C LEU A 58 -2.23 9.00 -6.60
N VAL A 59 -1.17 8.93 -7.41
CA VAL A 59 -1.01 7.95 -8.48
C VAL A 59 0.09 6.98 -8.09
N TRP A 60 -0.24 5.70 -8.11
CA TRP A 60 0.65 4.61 -7.76
C TRP A 60 1.05 3.83 -9.01
N LYS A 61 2.25 3.24 -9.01
CA LYS A 61 2.48 2.14 -9.95
C LYS A 61 1.58 0.96 -9.58
N THR A 62 0.92 0.37 -10.57
CA THR A 62 0.00 -0.77 -10.39
C THR A 62 0.72 -2.03 -9.94
N CYS A 63 1.98 -2.18 -10.34
CA CYS A 63 2.86 -3.26 -9.88
C CYS A 63 3.95 -2.72 -8.96
N HIS A 64 4.45 -3.54 -8.05
CA HIS A 64 5.68 -3.22 -7.34
C HIS A 64 6.89 -3.33 -8.29
N GLU A 65 7.97 -2.65 -7.94
CA GLU A 65 9.17 -2.57 -8.77
C GLU A 65 9.74 -3.95 -9.11
N GLY A 66 10.08 -4.13 -10.38
CA GLY A 66 10.50 -5.41 -10.97
C GLY A 66 9.38 -6.19 -11.67
N ARG A 67 8.10 -5.91 -11.33
CA ARG A 67 6.93 -6.48 -12.00
C ARG A 67 6.23 -5.49 -12.93
N SER A 68 5.53 -6.01 -13.94
CA SER A 68 4.80 -5.21 -14.94
C SER A 68 3.64 -6.00 -15.56
N GLY A 69 2.86 -5.31 -16.42
CA GLY A 69 1.65 -5.86 -17.05
C GLY A 69 0.39 -5.59 -16.21
N ALA A 70 -0.78 -5.73 -16.83
CA ALA A 70 -2.07 -5.47 -16.18
C ALA A 70 -2.31 -6.34 -14.92
N THR A 71 -1.67 -7.51 -14.86
CA THR A 71 -1.78 -8.48 -13.75
C THR A 71 -0.51 -8.59 -12.91
N CYS A 72 0.52 -7.78 -13.20
CA CYS A 72 1.82 -7.82 -12.52
C CYS A 72 2.54 -9.18 -12.55
N THR A 73 2.29 -9.99 -13.58
CA THR A 73 2.90 -11.32 -13.74
C THR A 73 4.19 -11.31 -14.57
N THR A 74 4.49 -10.21 -15.27
CA THR A 74 5.69 -10.08 -16.11
C THR A 74 6.86 -9.50 -15.31
N GLY A 75 8.06 -10.06 -15.51
CA GLY A 75 9.26 -9.65 -14.79
C GLY A 75 9.50 -10.46 -13.51
N SER A 76 10.34 -9.95 -12.63
CA SER A 76 10.79 -10.62 -11.39
C SER A 76 10.76 -9.67 -10.21
N ASP A 77 10.56 -10.20 -9.01
CA ASP A 77 10.53 -9.37 -7.81
C ASP A 77 11.92 -8.82 -7.49
N ASN A 78 12.00 -7.51 -7.28
CA ASN A 78 13.23 -6.84 -6.85
C ASN A 78 13.14 -6.49 -5.36
N LEU A 79 14.24 -6.72 -4.63
CA LEU A 79 14.37 -6.38 -3.23
C LEU A 79 15.34 -5.22 -3.07
N PHE A 80 14.93 -4.22 -2.30
CA PHE A 80 15.66 -2.97 -2.17
C PHE A 80 16.08 -2.75 -0.73
N ASN A 81 17.20 -2.06 -0.53
CA ASN A 81 17.39 -1.23 0.65
C ASN A 81 16.80 0.16 0.37
N LEU A 82 16.67 1.03 1.38
CA LEU A 82 15.97 2.31 1.16
C LEU A 82 16.68 3.20 0.13
N ALA A 83 18.01 3.23 0.10
CA ALA A 83 18.76 4.06 -0.84
C ALA A 83 18.50 3.65 -2.30
N THR A 84 18.58 2.35 -2.60
CA THR A 84 18.28 1.81 -3.92
C THR A 84 16.80 1.93 -4.29
N ALA A 85 15.90 1.89 -3.30
CA ALA A 85 14.48 2.16 -3.52
C ALA A 85 14.23 3.62 -3.94
N ILE A 86 14.85 4.58 -3.26
CA ILE A 86 14.79 6.00 -3.62
C ILE A 86 15.30 6.21 -5.05
N THR A 87 16.46 5.62 -5.38
CA THR A 87 17.00 5.66 -6.75
C THR A 87 16.04 5.05 -7.77
N ALA A 88 15.41 3.91 -7.46
CA ALA A 88 14.47 3.26 -8.36
C ALA A 88 13.27 4.15 -8.70
N CYS A 89 12.65 4.81 -7.70
CA CYS A 89 11.57 5.76 -7.97
C CYS A 89 12.06 7.01 -8.69
N ASN A 90 13.25 7.53 -8.35
CA ASN A 90 13.82 8.70 -9.03
C ASN A 90 14.12 8.43 -10.51
N ASN A 91 14.51 7.21 -10.86
CA ASN A 91 14.76 6.83 -12.25
C ASN A 91 13.49 6.88 -13.11
N LEU A 92 12.30 6.73 -12.51
CA LEU A 92 11.01 6.92 -13.19
C LEU A 92 10.76 8.37 -13.60
N ASN A 93 11.59 9.32 -13.15
CA ASN A 93 11.45 10.75 -13.46
C ASN A 93 12.32 11.21 -14.62
N ALA A 94 13.08 10.30 -15.25
CA ALA A 94 13.93 10.63 -16.39
C ALA A 94 13.10 10.86 -17.67
N GLY A 95 13.56 11.75 -18.56
CA GLY A 95 12.90 12.01 -19.84
C GLY A 95 11.47 12.53 -19.68
N THR A 96 10.50 11.86 -20.33
CA THR A 96 9.07 12.14 -20.18
C THR A 96 8.47 11.57 -18.88
N GLY A 97 9.27 10.81 -18.13
CA GLY A 97 8.86 10.10 -16.93
C GLY A 97 7.98 8.88 -17.22
N TYR A 98 7.68 8.11 -16.17
CA TYR A 98 6.77 6.96 -16.24
C TYR A 98 5.32 7.44 -16.24
N ALA A 99 4.53 6.99 -17.22
CA ALA A 99 3.13 7.35 -17.38
C ALA A 99 2.93 8.88 -17.55
N ASN A 100 3.87 9.55 -18.24
CA ASN A 100 3.92 11.01 -18.41
C ASN A 100 4.04 11.80 -17.09
N ARG A 101 4.68 11.21 -16.06
CA ARG A 101 4.84 11.80 -14.72
C ARG A 101 6.29 11.73 -14.27
N THR A 102 6.81 12.85 -13.73
CA THR A 102 8.23 13.02 -13.35
C THR A 102 8.43 13.37 -11.88
N ASN A 103 7.46 13.04 -11.03
CA ASN A 103 7.45 13.28 -9.59
C ASN A 103 7.23 11.99 -8.77
N TRP A 104 7.71 10.86 -9.30
CA TRP A 104 7.73 9.58 -8.61
C TRP A 104 8.71 9.57 -7.45
N ARG A 105 8.25 9.03 -6.32
CA ARG A 105 9.01 8.87 -5.10
C ARG A 105 8.61 7.62 -4.33
N VAL A 106 9.36 7.30 -3.30
CA VAL A 106 8.94 6.35 -2.26
C VAL A 106 7.77 6.97 -1.49
N PRO A 107 6.70 6.22 -1.18
CA PRO A 107 5.58 6.71 -0.38
C PRO A 107 5.99 7.00 1.06
N ILE A 108 5.26 7.85 1.77
CA ILE A 108 5.34 7.90 3.25
C ILE A 108 4.44 6.79 3.84
N ILE A 109 4.67 6.42 5.10
CA ILE A 109 3.95 5.28 5.69
C ILE A 109 2.43 5.48 5.70
N SER A 110 1.97 6.69 5.98
CA SER A 110 0.53 7.00 6.03
C SER A 110 -0.14 6.95 4.66
N GLU A 111 0.62 7.09 3.56
CA GLU A 111 0.11 6.85 2.21
C GLU A 111 0.04 5.35 1.91
N LEU A 112 1.06 4.60 2.31
CA LEU A 112 1.10 3.16 2.08
C LEU A 112 -0.02 2.43 2.86
N GLU A 113 -0.31 2.90 4.07
CA GLU A 113 -1.44 2.46 4.89
C GLU A 113 -2.81 2.67 4.20
N THR A 114 -2.95 3.59 3.23
CA THR A 114 -4.22 3.74 2.49
C THR A 114 -4.50 2.56 1.56
N LEU A 115 -3.46 1.78 1.23
CA LEU A 115 -3.57 0.61 0.38
C LEU A 115 -3.92 -0.66 1.16
N ALA A 116 -3.97 -0.59 2.50
CA ALA A 116 -4.39 -1.69 3.34
C ALA A 116 -5.91 -1.87 3.30
N ASN A 117 -6.36 -3.13 3.22
CA ASN A 117 -7.77 -3.49 3.33
C ASN A 117 -7.96 -4.37 4.57
N PHE A 118 -8.45 -3.79 5.67
CA PHE A 118 -8.62 -4.51 6.93
C PHE A 118 -9.82 -5.47 6.92
N ASP A 119 -10.76 -5.28 5.99
CA ASP A 119 -11.88 -6.21 5.75
C ASP A 119 -11.49 -7.43 4.91
N ALA A 120 -10.26 -7.47 4.37
CA ALA A 120 -9.79 -8.64 3.63
C ALA A 120 -9.69 -9.87 4.56
N THR A 121 -10.31 -10.98 4.15
CA THR A 121 -10.31 -12.24 4.91
C THR A 121 -9.10 -13.14 4.61
N ALA A 122 -8.31 -12.78 3.60
CA ALA A 122 -7.12 -13.51 3.16
C ALA A 122 -5.98 -12.57 2.77
N ASN A 123 -4.77 -13.13 2.71
CA ASN A 123 -3.58 -12.41 2.31
C ASN A 123 -3.43 -12.36 0.79
N PRO A 124 -2.89 -11.27 0.22
CA PRO A 124 -2.53 -10.02 0.89
C PRO A 124 -3.76 -9.17 1.27
N ARG A 125 -3.69 -8.49 2.42
CA ARG A 125 -4.68 -7.53 2.95
C ARG A 125 -4.59 -6.19 2.23
N THR A 126 -4.94 -6.20 0.95
CA THR A 126 -5.01 -5.01 0.07
C THR A 126 -6.17 -5.16 -0.92
N PHE A 127 -6.34 -4.18 -1.81
CA PHE A 127 -7.30 -4.23 -2.90
C PHE A 127 -6.69 -4.97 -4.10
N THR A 128 -6.66 -6.30 -4.06
CA THR A 128 -5.94 -7.15 -5.02
C THR A 128 -6.39 -7.01 -6.48
N ALA A 129 -7.64 -6.59 -6.71
CA ALA A 129 -8.14 -6.28 -8.05
C ALA A 129 -7.45 -5.06 -8.67
N VAL A 130 -7.04 -4.08 -7.86
CA VAL A 130 -6.41 -2.84 -8.32
C VAL A 130 -4.90 -2.80 -8.11
N PHE A 131 -4.38 -3.56 -7.14
CA PHE A 131 -2.95 -3.80 -6.93
C PHE A 131 -2.62 -5.29 -7.11
N PRO A 132 -2.77 -5.84 -8.33
CA PRO A 132 -2.50 -7.24 -8.59
C PRO A 132 -1.02 -7.58 -8.35
N GLY A 133 -0.74 -8.84 -8.02
CA GLY A 133 0.63 -9.30 -7.76
C GLY A 133 1.27 -8.74 -6.48
N THR A 134 0.51 -8.01 -5.64
CA THR A 134 1.00 -7.63 -4.29
C THR A 134 1.32 -8.90 -3.51
N LEU A 135 2.50 -8.92 -2.88
CA LEU A 135 2.97 -10.06 -2.11
C LEU A 135 2.84 -9.78 -0.60
N SER A 136 2.59 -10.81 0.19
CA SER A 136 2.42 -10.71 1.65
C SER A 136 3.54 -11.42 2.43
N ASN A 137 4.58 -11.88 1.76
CA ASN A 137 5.71 -12.60 2.36
C ASN A 137 6.83 -11.66 2.86
N ARG A 138 6.75 -10.36 2.56
CA ARG A 138 7.74 -9.33 2.94
C ARG A 138 7.09 -7.96 3.08
N TYR A 139 7.88 -7.00 3.57
CA TYR A 139 7.52 -5.61 3.73
C TYR A 139 7.53 -4.82 2.42
N TYR A 140 6.88 -3.65 2.45
CA TYR A 140 6.93 -2.60 1.43
C TYR A 140 7.52 -1.32 2.01
N TRP A 141 8.44 -0.69 1.27
CA TRP A 141 9.15 0.50 1.71
C TRP A 141 8.23 1.71 1.84
N SER A 142 8.44 2.46 2.92
CA SER A 142 8.09 3.88 2.99
C SER A 142 9.35 4.74 3.17
N SER A 143 9.23 6.05 3.05
CA SER A 143 10.29 7.03 3.36
C SER A 143 10.17 7.61 4.78
N THR A 144 9.29 7.06 5.63
CA THR A 144 9.08 7.57 6.99
C THR A 144 10.09 6.94 7.96
N PRO A 145 10.94 7.73 8.63
CA PRO A 145 11.94 7.19 9.56
C PRO A 145 11.27 6.58 10.81
N TYR A 146 11.88 5.54 11.37
CA TYR A 146 11.46 5.00 12.66
C TYR A 146 12.19 5.75 13.79
N LEU A 147 11.48 6.70 14.42
CA LEU A 147 12.07 7.61 15.41
C LEU A 147 12.73 6.92 16.62
N PRO A 148 12.21 5.82 17.18
CA PRO A 148 12.80 5.19 18.36
C PRO A 148 14.17 4.55 18.11
N THR A 149 14.58 4.27 16.87
CA THR A 149 15.86 3.61 16.58
C THR A 149 16.47 4.13 15.29
N ALA A 150 17.62 4.79 15.39
CA ALA A 150 18.36 5.28 14.24
C ALA A 150 18.74 4.14 13.28
N GLY A 151 18.72 4.42 11.98
CA GLY A 151 19.01 3.42 10.94
C GLY A 151 17.85 2.45 10.66
N TYR A 152 16.66 2.71 11.20
CA TYR A 152 15.43 1.98 10.87
C TYR A 152 14.41 2.91 10.18
N THR A 153 13.56 2.30 9.35
CA THR A 153 12.52 2.99 8.59
C THR A 153 11.22 2.21 8.70
N LEU A 154 10.09 2.93 8.77
CA LEU A 154 8.77 2.33 8.82
C LEU A 154 8.43 1.67 7.49
N VAL A 155 7.80 0.51 7.58
CA VAL A 155 7.42 -0.31 6.43
C VAL A 155 6.07 -0.97 6.68
N LEU A 156 5.33 -1.29 5.63
CA LEU A 156 4.03 -1.98 5.74
C LEU A 156 4.16 -3.44 5.32
N ASN A 157 3.54 -4.36 6.06
CA ASN A 157 3.35 -5.74 5.63
C ASN A 157 1.89 -5.97 5.21
N PHE A 158 1.65 -6.36 3.96
CA PHE A 158 0.29 -6.70 3.52
C PHE A 158 -0.18 -8.09 3.99
N GLY A 159 0.63 -8.88 4.71
CA GLY A 159 0.17 -10.13 5.34
C GLY A 159 -0.71 -9.92 6.57
N ASP A 160 -0.56 -8.79 7.25
CA ASP A 160 -1.33 -8.42 8.43
C ASP A 160 -1.84 -6.96 8.37
N ALA A 161 -1.54 -6.24 7.27
CA ALA A 161 -1.76 -4.81 7.14
C ALA A 161 -1.07 -4.00 8.27
N GLY A 162 0.00 -4.54 8.85
CA GLY A 162 0.70 -3.97 10.00
C GLY A 162 1.88 -3.10 9.61
N THR A 163 1.98 -1.95 10.27
CA THR A 163 3.16 -1.07 10.20
C THR A 163 4.26 -1.60 11.13
N ASN A 164 5.43 -1.81 10.56
CA ASN A 164 6.62 -2.37 11.20
C ASN A 164 7.82 -1.45 10.96
N ALA A 165 9.01 -1.85 11.43
CA ALA A 165 10.26 -1.17 11.13
C ALA A 165 11.34 -2.18 10.70
N THR A 166 12.21 -1.77 9.78
CA THR A 166 13.36 -2.57 9.35
C THR A 166 14.59 -1.71 9.10
N GLN A 167 15.78 -2.33 9.08
CA GLN A 167 17.05 -1.65 8.86
C GLN A 167 17.11 -1.01 7.48
N THR A 168 17.41 0.29 7.43
CA THR A 168 17.39 1.13 6.23
C THR A 168 18.37 0.66 5.14
N ASN A 169 19.51 0.09 5.53
CA ASN A 169 20.61 -0.26 4.63
C ASN A 169 20.59 -1.72 4.11
N ILE A 170 19.69 -2.56 4.62
CA ILE A 170 19.58 -3.97 4.22
C ILE A 170 18.60 -4.13 3.07
N ALA A 171 19.01 -4.84 2.02
CA ALA A 171 18.10 -5.22 0.95
C ALA A 171 17.19 -6.36 1.40
N GLY A 172 15.88 -6.18 1.26
CA GLY A 172 14.92 -7.21 1.69
C GLY A 172 13.45 -6.84 1.61
N THR A 173 13.14 -5.67 1.09
CA THR A 173 11.81 -5.04 1.14
C THR A 173 11.39 -4.64 -0.28
N TYR A 174 10.12 -4.87 -0.61
CA TYR A 174 9.53 -4.49 -1.90
C TYR A 174 9.29 -2.98 -1.97
N LEU A 175 9.08 -2.47 -3.19
CA LEU A 175 8.83 -1.05 -3.42
C LEU A 175 7.67 -0.86 -4.37
N ARG A 176 6.77 0.06 -4.02
CA ARG A 176 5.74 0.58 -4.93
C ARG A 176 5.86 2.10 -4.92
N CYS A 177 6.31 2.68 -6.03
CA CYS A 177 6.46 4.13 -6.13
C CYS A 177 5.10 4.82 -6.22
N VAL A 178 5.05 6.05 -5.71
CA VAL A 178 3.88 6.94 -5.73
C VAL A 178 4.27 8.29 -6.33
N SER A 179 3.29 8.98 -6.90
CA SER A 179 3.43 10.28 -7.54
C SER A 179 2.15 11.11 -7.26
N PRO A 180 2.26 12.36 -6.77
CA PRO A 180 1.12 13.25 -6.54
C PRO A 180 0.59 13.86 -7.83
#